data_AF-A0A7S1R239-F1
#
_entry.id   AF-A0A7S1R239-F1
#
_cell.length_a   1.000
_cell.length_b   1.000
_cell.length_c   1.000
_cell.angle_alpha   90.00
_cell.angle_beta   90.00
_cell.angle_gamma   90.00
#
_symmetry.space_group_name_H-M   'P 1'
#
loop_
_entity.id
_entity.type
_entity.pdbx_description
1 polymer ?
#
loop_
_entity_poly.entity_id
_entity_poly.type
_entity_poly.pdbx_seq_one_letter_code
_entity_poly.pdbx_strand_id
1 'polypeptide(L)'
;AGADVREELDEEELALEYDELCNEACELTSELRASAIEAQQMRMRLKAALRKGGGEARLGPAVLPGAGSLHVQDQQLEDMHGLLRWLAEHVDFQTREVLDVGFEVPIGGRTVQLLRIVQWPLASVFGGQLRLSAPIEHHEAVAQLLAATKARGSVAPEALRAFTADWDLVAGELLAATQLTAEPSVLLAHRHSPQGILVARWPTRDALEAFHALHSAGVEVPRVGDRVEVEYEGCWYSGVLHSVDADGKAGVKCDVDPPGVLTVTPLHRLRRMTASSATEAGPAA
;
A
#
# COMPACT_ATOMS: atom_id res chain seq x y z
N ALA A 1 32.87 -7.55 52.92
CA ALA A 1 32.72 -9.01 52.95
C ALA A 1 31.28 -9.33 52.59
N GLY A 2 31.00 -9.51 51.30
CA GLY A 2 29.71 -10.03 50.81
C GLY A 2 30.02 -11.37 50.17
N ALA A 3 29.49 -12.44 50.76
CA ALA A 3 29.65 -13.79 50.22
C ALA A 3 28.82 -13.90 48.95
N ASP A 4 29.51 -14.18 47.85
CA ASP A 4 28.95 -14.52 46.55
C ASP A 4 28.35 -15.93 46.66
N VAL A 5 27.09 -16.01 47.09
CA VAL A 5 26.29 -17.24 47.08
C VAL A 5 25.79 -17.40 45.65
N ARG A 6 26.65 -17.92 44.77
CA ARG A 6 26.19 -18.56 43.54
C ARG A 6 25.50 -19.85 43.98
N GLU A 7 24.17 -19.82 43.99
CA GLU A 7 23.36 -21.04 44.05
C GLU A 7 23.75 -21.88 42.83
N GLU A 8 24.61 -22.88 43.07
CA GLU A 8 24.78 -24.00 42.14
C GLU A 8 23.44 -24.72 42.14
N LEU A 9 22.60 -24.39 41.16
CA LEU A 9 21.42 -25.19 40.82
C LEU A 9 21.91 -26.63 40.62
N ASP A 10 21.19 -27.56 41.26
CA ASP A 10 21.50 -28.98 41.17
C ASP A 10 21.49 -29.39 39.69
N GLU A 11 22.45 -30.21 39.26
CA GLU A 11 22.50 -30.71 37.88
C GLU A 11 21.19 -31.43 37.50
N GLU A 12 20.52 -32.02 38.50
CA GLU A 12 19.20 -32.65 38.34
C GLU A 12 18.08 -31.63 38.06
N GLU A 13 18.11 -30.45 38.69
CA GLU A 13 17.11 -29.40 38.47
C GLU A 13 17.26 -28.79 37.07
N LEU A 14 18.50 -28.51 36.65
CA LEU A 14 18.79 -28.01 35.30
C LEU A 14 18.36 -29.01 34.21
N ALA A 15 18.54 -30.31 34.47
CA ALA A 15 18.12 -31.35 33.54
C ALA A 15 16.59 -31.41 33.38
N LEU A 16 15.84 -31.26 34.49
CA LEU A 16 14.38 -31.21 34.46
C LEU A 16 13.87 -29.98 33.70
N GLU A 17 14.43 -28.79 33.98
CA GLU A 17 14.06 -27.56 33.26
C GLU A 17 14.35 -27.67 31.75
N TYR A 18 15.48 -28.27 31.37
CA TYR A 18 15.82 -28.49 29.97
C TYR A 18 14.81 -29.42 29.28
N ASP A 19 14.44 -30.53 29.93
CA ASP A 19 13.45 -31.46 29.38
C ASP A 19 12.06 -30.82 29.25
N GLU A 20 11.64 -30.00 30.22
CA GLU A 20 10.39 -29.22 30.15
C GLU A 20 10.40 -28.24 28.97
N LEU A 21 11.47 -27.48 28.79
CA LEU A 21 11.63 -26.55 27.67
C LEU A 21 11.66 -27.29 26.31
N CYS A 22 12.28 -28.46 26.25
CA CYS A 22 12.26 -29.29 25.04
C CYS A 22 10.84 -29.77 24.69
N ASN A 23 10.04 -30.14 25.70
CA ASN A 23 8.65 -30.53 25.50
C ASN A 23 7.81 -29.34 25.03
N GLU A 24 7.92 -28.18 25.66
CA GLU A 24 7.22 -26.95 25.26
C GLU A 24 7.57 -26.56 23.82
N ALA A 25 8.85 -26.62 23.45
CA ALA A 25 9.30 -26.34 22.08
C ALA A 25 8.67 -27.32 21.06
N CYS A 26 8.51 -28.59 21.43
CA CYS A 26 7.85 -29.59 20.59
C CYS A 26 6.36 -29.30 20.43
N GLU A 27 5.67 -28.92 21.52
CA GLU A 27 4.25 -28.54 21.49
C GLU A 27 4.02 -27.33 20.59
N LEU A 28 4.77 -26.25 20.79
CA LEU A 28 4.67 -25.03 19.97
C LEU A 28 4.96 -25.30 18.49
N THR A 29 5.94 -26.16 18.20
CA THR A 29 6.23 -26.57 16.82
C THR A 29 5.07 -27.35 16.20
N SER A 30 4.40 -28.20 17.00
CA SER A 30 3.23 -28.95 16.55
C SER A 30 2.02 -28.05 16.29
N GLU A 31 1.78 -27.06 17.15
CA GLU A 31 0.73 -26.05 16.99
C GLU A 31 0.97 -25.20 15.75
N LEU A 32 2.19 -24.71 15.56
CA LEU A 32 2.57 -23.91 14.38
C LEU A 32 2.34 -24.72 13.09
N ARG A 33 2.68 -26.01 13.10
CA ARG A 33 2.42 -26.91 11.97
C ARG A 33 0.92 -27.13 11.74
N ALA A 34 0.12 -27.30 12.80
CA ALA A 34 -1.33 -27.44 12.70
C ALA A 34 -1.97 -26.18 12.10
N SER A 35 -1.64 -24.99 12.63
CA SER A 35 -2.12 -23.71 12.10
C SER A 35 -1.69 -23.47 10.66
N ALA A 36 -0.48 -23.90 10.26
CA ALA A 36 -0.02 -23.81 8.88
C ALA A 36 -0.86 -24.67 7.92
N ILE A 37 -1.26 -25.88 8.33
CA ILE A 37 -2.15 -26.75 7.55
C ILE A 37 -3.53 -26.12 7.41
N GLU A 38 -4.10 -25.56 8.48
CA GLU A 38 -5.40 -24.88 8.44
C GLU A 38 -5.36 -23.66 7.51
N ALA A 39 -4.32 -22.84 7.60
CA ALA A 39 -4.12 -21.71 6.70
C ALA A 39 -3.99 -22.16 5.24
N GLN A 40 -3.31 -23.27 4.97
CA GLN A 40 -3.22 -23.86 3.64
C GLN A 40 -4.58 -24.35 3.15
N GLN A 41 -5.38 -24.99 4.00
CA GLN A 41 -6.74 -25.42 3.67
C GLN A 41 -7.66 -24.25 3.34
N MET A 42 -7.60 -23.17 4.14
CA MET A 42 -8.34 -21.93 3.90
C MET A 42 -7.93 -21.28 2.58
N ARG A 43 -6.62 -21.19 2.30
CA ARG A 43 -6.11 -20.72 0.99
C ARG A 43 -6.60 -21.57 -0.17
N MET A 44 -6.65 -22.90 -0.04
CA MET A 44 -7.19 -23.78 -1.08
C MET A 44 -8.69 -23.55 -1.30
N ARG A 45 -9.48 -23.36 -0.24
CA ARG A 45 -10.91 -23.03 -0.33
C ARG A 45 -11.14 -21.68 -1.01
N LEU A 46 -10.36 -20.65 -0.65
CA LEU A 46 -10.42 -19.34 -1.29
C LEU A 46 -10.05 -19.42 -2.78
N LYS A 47 -8.97 -20.14 -3.14
CA LYS A 47 -8.59 -20.37 -4.54
C LYS A 47 -9.66 -21.11 -5.33
N ALA A 48 -10.31 -22.11 -4.72
CA ALA A 48 -11.40 -22.84 -5.36
C ALA A 48 -12.64 -21.96 -5.57
N ALA A 49 -12.99 -21.11 -4.59
CA ALA A 49 -14.06 -20.14 -4.70
C ALA A 49 -13.78 -19.11 -5.81
N LEU A 50 -12.54 -18.61 -5.90
CA LEU A 50 -12.11 -17.69 -6.96
C LEU A 50 -12.20 -18.34 -8.34
N ARG A 51 -11.73 -19.59 -8.49
CA ARG A 51 -11.79 -20.33 -9.78
C ARG A 51 -13.21 -20.61 -10.24
N LYS A 52 -14.15 -20.83 -9.31
CA LYS A 52 -15.56 -21.04 -9.64
C LYS A 52 -16.24 -19.76 -10.16
N GLY A 53 -15.66 -18.58 -9.92
CA GLY A 53 -16.08 -17.30 -10.47
C GLY A 53 -15.24 -16.78 -11.65
N GLY A 54 -14.19 -17.50 -12.08
CA GLY A 54 -13.16 -16.98 -12.99
C GLY A 54 -12.88 -17.86 -14.20
N GLY A 55 -13.93 -18.35 -14.88
CA GLY A 55 -13.80 -18.93 -16.22
C GLY A 55 -13.67 -17.81 -17.26
N GLU A 56 -12.57 -17.84 -18.02
CA GLU A 56 -12.20 -16.91 -19.08
C GLU A 56 -13.36 -16.59 -20.03
N ALA A 57 -13.92 -15.38 -19.89
CA ALA A 57 -14.49 -14.64 -20.98
C ALA A 57 -14.12 -13.17 -20.80
N ARG A 58 -13.15 -12.70 -21.59
CA ARG A 58 -13.15 -11.31 -22.03
C ARG A 58 -14.49 -11.08 -22.73
N LEU A 59 -15.37 -10.26 -22.13
CA LEU A 59 -16.40 -9.40 -22.76
C LEU A 59 -17.41 -8.95 -21.68
N GLY A 60 -17.05 -7.94 -20.89
CA GLY A 60 -17.97 -7.22 -19.98
C GLY A 60 -18.66 -8.08 -18.91
N PRO A 61 -19.24 -7.47 -17.86
CA PRO A 61 -20.17 -8.19 -17.03
C PRO A 61 -21.39 -8.50 -17.90
N ALA A 62 -21.56 -9.77 -18.30
CA ALA A 62 -22.84 -10.30 -18.74
C ALA A 62 -23.78 -10.35 -17.53
N VAL A 63 -24.25 -9.16 -17.16
CA VAL A 63 -25.36 -8.93 -16.26
C VAL A 63 -26.56 -9.65 -16.86
N LEU A 64 -27.07 -10.68 -16.17
CA LEU A 64 -28.48 -11.04 -16.29
C LEU A 64 -29.27 -9.77 -15.92
N PRO A 65 -30.02 -9.16 -16.85
CA PRO A 65 -30.67 -7.89 -16.60
C PRO A 65 -31.80 -8.10 -15.59
N GLY A 66 -31.62 -7.61 -14.37
CA GLY A 66 -32.76 -7.20 -13.54
C GLY A 66 -32.72 -7.45 -12.04
N ALA A 67 -31.96 -8.42 -11.52
CA ALA A 67 -32.14 -8.84 -10.11
C ALA A 67 -30.88 -8.91 -9.22
N GLY A 68 -29.66 -8.90 -9.79
CA GLY A 68 -28.43 -9.08 -9.01
C GLY A 68 -27.75 -7.80 -8.49
N SER A 69 -28.11 -6.62 -9.02
CA SER A 69 -27.41 -5.37 -8.70
C SER A 69 -27.71 -4.83 -7.31
N LEU A 70 -28.94 -5.04 -6.82
CA LEU A 70 -29.36 -4.48 -5.53
C LEU A 70 -28.61 -5.14 -4.37
N HIS A 71 -28.49 -6.47 -4.39
CA HIS A 71 -27.86 -7.20 -3.29
C HIS A 71 -26.35 -6.92 -3.15
N VAL A 72 -25.66 -6.68 -4.28
CA VAL A 72 -24.23 -6.33 -4.27
C VAL A 72 -24.00 -4.92 -3.71
N GLN A 73 -24.88 -3.96 -4.04
CA GLN A 73 -24.79 -2.61 -3.49
C GLN A 73 -25.09 -2.58 -1.98
N ASP A 74 -26.10 -3.33 -1.54
CA ASP A 74 -26.45 -3.44 -0.12
C ASP A 74 -25.28 -4.04 0.68
N GLN A 75 -24.66 -5.12 0.19
CA GLN A 75 -23.49 -5.72 0.82
C GLN A 75 -22.30 -4.75 0.87
N GLN A 76 -22.02 -4.05 -0.24
CA GLN A 76 -20.93 -3.07 -0.28
C GLN A 76 -21.14 -1.93 0.72
N LEU A 77 -22.40 -1.49 0.90
CA LEU A 77 -22.76 -0.45 1.84
C LEU A 77 -22.63 -0.93 3.30
N GLU A 78 -23.01 -2.17 3.60
CA GLU A 78 -22.79 -2.80 4.90
C GLU A 78 -21.29 -2.97 5.21
N ASP A 79 -20.50 -3.44 4.25
CA ASP A 79 -19.05 -3.60 4.41
C ASP A 79 -18.37 -2.25 4.66
N MET A 80 -18.76 -1.20 3.91
CA MET A 80 -18.28 0.16 4.11
C MET A 80 -18.70 0.73 5.47
N HIS A 81 -19.95 0.49 5.90
CA HIS A 81 -20.44 0.90 7.22
C HIS A 81 -19.62 0.27 8.34
N GLY A 82 -19.40 -1.04 8.26
CA GLY A 82 -18.60 -1.81 9.21
C GLY A 82 -17.17 -1.29 9.29
N LEU A 83 -16.53 -1.05 8.14
CA LEU A 83 -15.17 -0.51 8.08
C LEU A 83 -15.07 0.90 8.68
N LEU A 84 -15.93 1.83 8.29
CA LEU A 84 -15.89 3.21 8.79
C LEU A 84 -16.14 3.27 10.30
N ARG A 85 -17.07 2.45 10.81
CA ARG A 85 -17.30 2.31 12.25
C ARG A 85 -16.04 1.79 12.95
N TRP A 86 -15.47 0.71 12.43
CA TRP A 86 -14.27 0.11 12.99
C TRP A 86 -13.09 1.09 12.99
N LEU A 87 -12.88 1.84 11.89
CA LEU A 87 -11.86 2.89 11.81
C LEU A 87 -12.09 3.98 12.86
N ALA A 88 -13.33 4.46 13.01
CA ALA A 88 -13.68 5.50 13.97
C ALA A 88 -13.39 5.07 15.42
N GLU A 89 -13.62 3.80 15.75
CA GLU A 89 -13.34 3.24 17.08
C GLU A 89 -11.84 3.22 17.39
N HIS A 90 -10.99 2.87 16.40
CA HIS A 90 -9.58 2.57 16.62
C HIS A 90 -8.60 3.70 16.23
N VAL A 91 -9.05 4.69 15.45
CA VAL A 91 -8.20 5.80 15.02
C VAL A 91 -7.87 6.76 16.16
N ASP A 92 -6.59 7.13 16.24
CA ASP A 92 -6.09 8.20 17.09
C ASP A 92 -5.87 9.49 16.28
N PHE A 93 -6.72 10.49 16.53
CA PHE A 93 -6.61 11.81 15.89
C PHE A 93 -5.59 12.74 16.55
N GLN A 94 -5.07 12.39 17.73
CA GLN A 94 -4.08 13.22 18.43
C GLN A 94 -2.72 13.10 17.75
N THR A 95 -2.37 11.88 17.32
CA THR A 95 -1.15 11.59 16.59
C THR A 95 -1.41 11.68 15.10
N ARG A 96 -0.90 12.75 14.46
CA ARG A 96 -0.94 12.88 13.00
C ARG A 96 0.46 12.97 12.43
N GLU A 97 0.69 12.27 11.33
CA GLU A 97 1.93 12.34 10.56
C GLU A 97 1.62 12.75 9.13
N VAL A 98 2.44 13.61 8.54
CA VAL A 98 2.33 13.98 7.12
C VAL A 98 3.51 13.36 6.40
N LEU A 99 3.21 12.61 5.34
CA LEU A 99 4.20 11.94 4.50
C LEU A 99 4.05 12.37 3.05
N ASP A 100 5.18 12.60 2.39
CA ASP A 100 5.28 12.79 0.95
C ASP A 100 5.72 11.46 0.34
N VAL A 101 4.73 10.68 -0.14
CA VAL A 101 4.95 9.37 -0.76
C VAL A 101 5.39 9.57 -2.21
N GLY A 102 4.59 10.29 -3.00
CA GLY A 102 4.97 10.76 -4.33
C GLY A 102 4.97 9.69 -5.43
N PHE A 103 4.25 8.57 -5.28
CA PHE A 103 4.18 7.51 -6.30
C PHE A 103 2.86 6.74 -6.32
N GLU A 104 2.71 5.94 -7.39
CA GLU A 104 1.56 5.08 -7.65
C GLU A 104 1.69 3.73 -6.95
N VAL A 105 0.58 3.24 -6.41
CA VAL A 105 0.52 2.02 -5.62
C VAL A 105 -0.59 1.11 -6.16
N PRO A 106 -0.26 -0.09 -6.66
CA PRO A 106 -1.25 -1.05 -7.12
C PRO A 106 -1.82 -1.86 -5.95
N ILE A 107 -3.15 -1.88 -5.80
CA ILE A 107 -3.85 -2.66 -4.77
C ILE A 107 -5.13 -3.24 -5.38
N GLY A 108 -5.29 -4.56 -5.31
CA GLY A 108 -6.53 -5.23 -5.75
C GLY A 108 -6.92 -4.96 -7.21
N GLY A 109 -5.94 -4.75 -8.09
CA GLY A 109 -6.16 -4.42 -9.51
C GLY A 109 -6.51 -2.96 -9.79
N ARG A 110 -6.50 -2.08 -8.79
CA ARG A 110 -6.57 -0.62 -8.94
C ARG A 110 -5.20 -0.02 -8.70
N THR A 111 -4.85 1.00 -9.46
CA THR A 111 -3.66 1.83 -9.21
C THR A 111 -4.12 3.16 -8.63
N VAL A 112 -3.59 3.53 -7.47
CA VAL A 112 -3.88 4.82 -6.82
C VAL A 112 -2.60 5.64 -6.64
N GLN A 113 -2.73 6.95 -6.76
CA GLN A 113 -1.67 7.91 -6.51
C GLN A 113 -1.70 8.31 -5.04
N LEU A 114 -0.65 7.90 -4.32
CA LEU A 114 -0.35 8.42 -2.98
C LEU A 114 0.71 9.48 -3.16
N LEU A 115 0.28 10.74 -3.22
CA LEU A 115 1.18 11.89 -3.30
C LEU A 115 1.53 12.33 -1.88
N ARG A 116 0.86 13.37 -1.38
CA ARG A 116 1.00 13.85 -0.01
C ARG A 116 -0.18 13.38 0.82
N ILE A 117 0.11 12.65 1.90
CA ILE A 117 -0.90 12.01 2.73
C ILE A 117 -0.78 12.45 4.18
N VAL A 118 -1.91 12.42 4.88
CA VAL A 118 -2.00 12.50 6.34
C VAL A 118 -2.29 11.12 6.86
N GLN A 119 -1.52 10.68 7.85
CA GLN A 119 -1.67 9.40 8.51
C GLN A 119 -2.08 9.55 9.95
N TRP A 120 -2.95 8.63 10.39
CA TRP A 120 -3.32 8.43 11.79
C TRP A 120 -3.06 6.98 12.18
N PRO A 121 -2.40 6.71 13.31
CA PRO A 121 -2.22 5.36 13.81
C PRO A 121 -3.56 4.79 14.31
N LEU A 122 -3.74 3.48 14.12
CA LEU A 122 -4.85 2.72 14.68
C LEU A 122 -4.35 2.04 15.97
N ALA A 123 -4.25 2.82 17.05
CA ALA A 123 -3.47 2.49 18.25
C ALA A 123 -3.89 1.17 18.94
N SER A 124 -5.17 0.82 18.88
CA SER A 124 -5.72 -0.36 19.56
C SER A 124 -5.65 -1.66 18.75
N VAL A 125 -5.12 -1.65 17.52
CA VAL A 125 -5.13 -2.82 16.62
C VAL A 125 -3.71 -3.24 16.26
N PHE A 126 -3.45 -4.56 16.24
CA PHE A 126 -2.21 -5.16 15.75
C PHE A 126 -0.94 -4.51 16.31
N GLY A 127 -0.94 -4.20 17.61
CA GLY A 127 0.21 -3.56 18.28
C GLY A 127 0.49 -2.13 17.79
N GLY A 128 -0.50 -1.43 17.24
CA GLY A 128 -0.39 -0.03 16.80
C GLY A 128 0.35 0.15 15.47
N GLN A 129 0.59 -0.93 14.72
CA GLN A 129 1.36 -0.87 13.48
C GLN A 129 0.51 -0.45 12.27
N LEU A 130 -0.81 -0.62 12.34
CA LEU A 130 -1.72 -0.30 11.25
C LEU A 130 -2.05 1.20 11.26
N ARG A 131 -2.13 1.79 10.06
CA ARG A 131 -2.34 3.23 9.88
C ARG A 131 -3.44 3.49 8.87
N LEU A 132 -4.21 4.55 9.11
CA LEU A 132 -5.14 5.13 8.15
C LEU A 132 -4.42 6.27 7.44
N SER A 133 -4.26 6.17 6.13
CA SER A 133 -3.59 7.15 5.28
C SER A 133 -4.60 7.79 4.33
N ALA A 134 -4.83 9.10 4.46
CA ALA A 134 -5.73 9.83 3.57
C ALA A 134 -4.96 10.89 2.75
N PRO A 135 -5.33 11.14 1.48
CA PRO A 135 -4.81 12.27 0.72
C PRO A 135 -5.03 13.58 1.47
N ILE A 136 -4.06 14.50 1.40
CA ILE A 136 -4.14 15.78 2.11
C ILE A 136 -5.38 16.60 1.71
N GLU A 137 -5.90 16.41 0.50
CA GLU A 137 -7.11 17.10 0.02
C GLU A 137 -8.39 16.58 0.70
N HIS A 138 -8.39 15.35 1.21
CA HIS A 138 -9.57 14.70 1.79
C HIS A 138 -9.46 14.47 3.30
N HIS A 139 -8.29 14.73 3.90
CA HIS A 139 -8.00 14.35 5.28
C HIS A 139 -8.98 14.96 6.30
N GLU A 140 -9.38 16.23 6.14
CA GLU A 140 -10.34 16.87 7.05
C GLU A 140 -11.73 16.24 6.97
N ALA A 141 -12.22 15.98 5.76
CA ALA A 141 -13.52 15.37 5.54
C ALA A 141 -13.58 13.95 6.14
N VAL A 142 -12.51 13.16 5.94
CA VAL A 142 -12.39 11.82 6.52
C VAL A 142 -12.31 11.89 8.05
N ALA A 143 -11.49 12.79 8.59
CA ALA A 143 -11.38 12.96 10.04
C ALA A 143 -12.71 13.40 10.68
N GLN A 144 -13.44 14.32 10.06
CA GLN A 144 -14.76 14.77 10.52
C GLN A 144 -15.78 13.64 10.48
N LEU A 145 -15.83 12.86 9.39
CA LEU A 145 -16.72 11.71 9.25
C LEU A 145 -16.47 10.67 10.34
N LEU A 146 -15.21 10.30 10.56
CA LEU A 146 -14.81 9.32 11.55
C LEU A 146 -14.99 9.84 12.99
N ALA A 147 -14.70 11.11 13.26
CA ALA A 147 -14.95 11.73 14.57
C ALA A 147 -16.45 11.79 14.89
N ALA A 148 -17.29 12.17 13.92
CA ALA A 148 -18.75 12.16 14.07
C ALA A 148 -19.29 10.74 14.29
N THR A 149 -18.73 9.76 13.57
CA THR A 149 -19.06 8.33 13.75
C THR A 149 -18.68 7.85 15.14
N LYS A 150 -17.48 8.20 15.64
CA LYS A 150 -16.99 7.86 16.98
C LYS A 150 -17.89 8.44 18.07
N ALA A 151 -18.28 9.72 17.93
CA ALA A 151 -19.15 10.39 18.88
C ALA A 151 -20.57 9.79 18.94
N ARG A 152 -21.09 9.29 17.81
CA ARG A 152 -22.44 8.70 17.71
C ARG A 152 -22.45 7.19 17.96
N GLY A 153 -21.31 6.51 17.84
CA GLY A 153 -21.21 5.05 17.85
C GLY A 153 -21.73 4.36 16.57
N SER A 154 -22.11 5.12 15.54
CA SER A 154 -22.56 4.60 14.24
C SER A 154 -22.43 5.68 13.15
N VAL A 155 -22.20 5.25 11.92
CA VAL A 155 -22.12 6.14 10.75
C VAL A 155 -23.52 6.61 10.39
N ALA A 156 -23.70 7.92 10.19
CA ALA A 156 -24.98 8.45 9.73
C ALA A 156 -25.29 7.91 8.31
N PRO A 157 -26.50 7.40 8.04
CA PRO A 157 -26.81 6.74 6.76
C PRO A 157 -26.68 7.69 5.56
N GLU A 158 -26.99 8.97 5.72
CA GLU A 158 -26.82 9.99 4.68
C GLU A 158 -25.34 10.24 4.37
N ALA A 159 -24.50 10.34 5.40
CA ALA A 159 -23.06 10.50 5.24
C ALA A 159 -22.41 9.27 4.62
N LEU A 160 -22.86 8.07 5.00
CA LEU A 160 -22.41 6.82 4.40
C LEU A 160 -22.75 6.77 2.91
N ARG A 161 -24.01 7.06 2.54
CA ARG A 161 -24.43 7.07 1.12
C ARG A 161 -23.63 8.07 0.31
N ALA A 162 -23.46 9.30 0.82
CA ALA A 162 -22.66 10.32 0.18
C ALA A 162 -21.20 9.86 -0.01
N PHE A 163 -20.61 9.22 1.00
CA PHE A 163 -19.25 8.69 0.92
C PHE A 163 -19.15 7.54 -0.10
N THR A 164 -20.06 6.56 -0.08
CA THR A 164 -20.05 5.43 -1.03
C THR A 164 -20.33 5.84 -2.48
N ALA A 165 -20.93 7.00 -2.70
CA ALA A 165 -21.14 7.54 -4.04
C ALA A 165 -19.81 7.86 -4.73
N ASP A 166 -18.79 8.26 -3.98
CA ASP A 166 -17.49 8.68 -4.51
C ASP A 166 -16.37 7.66 -4.26
N TRP A 167 -16.55 6.73 -3.31
CA TRP A 167 -15.52 5.80 -2.87
C TRP A 167 -15.93 4.33 -3.04
N ASP A 168 -15.03 3.53 -3.59
CA ASP A 168 -15.13 2.07 -3.69
C ASP A 168 -14.23 1.39 -2.65
N LEU A 169 -14.77 0.37 -1.99
CA LEU A 169 -14.00 -0.48 -1.07
C LEU A 169 -13.29 -1.59 -1.87
N VAL A 170 -11.97 -1.63 -1.77
CA VAL A 170 -11.11 -2.61 -2.46
C VAL A 170 -10.20 -3.27 -1.44
N ALA A 171 -10.45 -4.55 -1.13
CA ALA A 171 -9.52 -5.36 -0.37
C ALA A 171 -8.45 -5.94 -1.30
N GLY A 172 -7.20 -5.96 -0.86
CA GLY A 172 -6.11 -6.49 -1.68
C GLY A 172 -4.83 -6.75 -0.90
N GLU A 173 -3.79 -7.07 -1.64
CA GLU A 173 -2.43 -7.17 -1.13
C GLU A 173 -1.63 -5.98 -1.67
N LEU A 174 -0.84 -5.38 -0.79
CA LEU A 174 0.07 -4.30 -1.09
C LEU A 174 1.49 -4.86 -1.12
N LEU A 175 2.23 -4.58 -2.18
CA LEU A 175 3.64 -4.92 -2.29
C LEU A 175 4.44 -3.64 -2.49
N ALA A 176 4.97 -3.08 -1.41
CA ALA A 176 5.89 -1.95 -1.49
C ALA A 176 7.29 -2.44 -1.91
N ALA A 177 8.06 -1.63 -2.62
CA ALA A 177 9.39 -2.04 -3.10
C ALA A 177 10.40 -2.32 -1.97
N THR A 178 10.16 -1.80 -0.76
CA THR A 178 10.97 -2.09 0.43
C THR A 178 10.51 -3.33 1.19
N GLN A 179 9.38 -3.93 0.81
CA GLN A 179 8.82 -5.11 1.44
C GLN A 179 9.10 -6.36 0.60
N LEU A 180 9.58 -7.42 1.27
CA LEU A 180 9.81 -8.72 0.64
C LEU A 180 8.52 -9.55 0.49
N THR A 181 7.50 -9.22 1.27
CA THR A 181 6.25 -9.97 1.34
C THR A 181 5.09 -9.02 1.13
N ALA A 182 4.12 -9.43 0.31
CA ALA A 182 2.89 -8.69 0.15
C ALA A 182 2.11 -8.67 1.47
N GLU A 183 1.60 -7.49 1.85
CA GLU A 183 0.81 -7.30 3.07
C GLU A 183 -0.67 -7.11 2.74
N PRO A 184 -1.59 -7.65 3.57
CA PRO A 184 -3.01 -7.38 3.40
C PRO A 184 -3.28 -5.88 3.63
N SER A 185 -4.05 -5.28 2.73
CA SER A 185 -4.40 -3.88 2.78
C SER A 185 -5.85 -3.66 2.34
N VAL A 186 -6.43 -2.56 2.84
CA VAL A 186 -7.75 -2.10 2.41
C VAL A 186 -7.59 -0.71 1.80
N LEU A 187 -8.07 -0.57 0.58
CA LEU A 187 -8.07 0.68 -0.18
C LEU A 187 -9.51 1.17 -0.34
N LEU A 188 -9.76 2.42 0.04
CA LEU A 188 -10.92 3.16 -0.42
C LEU A 188 -10.47 3.92 -1.67
N ALA A 189 -10.82 3.44 -2.86
CA ALA A 189 -10.44 4.05 -4.12
C ALA A 189 -11.48 5.09 -4.52
N HIS A 190 -11.04 6.31 -4.85
CA HIS A 190 -11.95 7.32 -5.36
C HIS A 190 -12.38 6.94 -6.79
N ARG A 191 -13.68 7.06 -7.10
CA ARG A 191 -14.23 6.64 -8.41
C ARG A 191 -13.81 7.53 -9.56
N HIS A 192 -13.62 8.82 -9.28
CA HIS A 192 -13.47 9.87 -10.29
C HIS A 192 -12.05 10.47 -10.33
N SER A 193 -11.15 10.04 -9.45
CA SER A 193 -9.77 10.53 -9.38
C SER A 193 -8.84 9.37 -9.04
N PRO A 194 -7.53 9.47 -9.30
CA PRO A 194 -6.58 8.43 -8.96
C PRO A 194 -6.28 8.37 -7.45
N GLN A 195 -6.95 9.15 -6.60
CA GLN A 195 -6.65 9.21 -5.17
C GLN A 195 -7.26 8.02 -4.42
N GLY A 196 -6.65 7.69 -3.28
CA GLY A 196 -7.07 6.57 -2.45
C GLY A 196 -6.82 6.83 -0.97
N ILE A 197 -7.72 6.33 -0.10
CA ILE A 197 -7.47 6.24 1.34
C ILE A 197 -7.01 4.81 1.62
N LEU A 198 -5.84 4.66 2.23
CA LEU A 198 -5.20 3.37 2.47
C LEU A 198 -5.22 3.00 3.96
N VAL A 199 -5.64 1.79 4.27
CA VAL A 199 -5.51 1.16 5.59
C VAL A 199 -4.53 0.01 5.48
N ALA A 200 -3.30 0.23 5.95
CA ALA A 200 -2.19 -0.72 5.84
C ALA A 200 -1.09 -0.38 6.87
N ARG A 201 -0.02 -1.19 6.94
CA ARG A 201 1.15 -0.89 7.79
C ARG A 201 2.09 0.06 7.07
N TRP A 202 2.06 0.04 5.75
CA TRP A 202 2.74 0.96 4.86
C TRP A 202 1.77 2.08 4.37
N PRO A 203 2.25 3.31 4.06
CA PRO A 203 3.62 3.80 4.16
C PRO A 203 4.04 4.15 5.58
N THR A 204 5.34 4.07 5.84
CA THR A 204 5.99 4.64 7.03
C THR A 204 7.16 5.51 6.60
N ARG A 205 7.57 6.45 7.45
CA ARG A 205 8.76 7.27 7.20
C ARG A 205 9.98 6.42 6.86
N ASP A 206 10.30 5.44 7.70
CA ASP A 206 11.44 4.54 7.49
C ASP A 206 11.35 3.77 6.17
N ALA A 207 10.14 3.31 5.79
CA ALA A 207 9.95 2.61 4.53
C ALA A 207 10.11 3.53 3.31
N LEU A 208 9.69 4.79 3.41
CA LEU A 208 9.88 5.79 2.37
C LEU A 208 11.35 6.23 2.29
N GLU A 209 12.03 6.40 3.42
CA GLU A 209 13.46 6.70 3.47
C GLU A 209 14.29 5.55 2.90
N ALA A 210 13.97 4.31 3.25
CA ALA A 210 14.60 3.12 2.66
C ALA A 210 14.32 3.04 1.15
N PHE A 211 13.09 3.36 0.73
CA PHE A 211 12.74 3.44 -0.68
C PHE A 211 13.59 4.49 -1.39
N HIS A 212 13.64 5.71 -0.86
CA HIS A 212 14.46 6.79 -1.40
C HIS A 212 15.96 6.42 -1.39
N ALA A 213 16.45 5.73 -0.36
CA ALA A 213 17.83 5.28 -0.27
C ALA A 213 18.16 4.20 -1.32
N LEU A 214 17.28 3.20 -1.51
CA LEU A 214 17.41 2.20 -2.57
C LEU A 214 17.47 2.85 -3.96
N HIS A 215 16.64 3.86 -4.19
CA HIS A 215 16.63 4.59 -5.46
C HIS A 215 17.82 5.54 -5.57
N SER A 216 18.30 6.12 -4.47
CA SER A 216 19.45 7.05 -4.45
C SER A 216 20.81 6.35 -4.52
N ALA A 217 20.92 5.11 -4.02
CA ALA A 217 22.18 4.36 -3.94
C ALA A 217 22.55 3.66 -5.26
N GLY A 218 21.61 3.54 -6.21
CA GLY A 218 21.85 2.94 -7.53
C GLY A 218 21.47 3.84 -8.72
N VAL A 219 20.68 4.89 -8.50
CA VAL A 219 20.29 5.86 -9.51
C VAL A 219 20.72 7.23 -8.99
N GLU A 220 21.87 7.71 -9.46
CA GLU A 220 22.19 9.13 -9.34
C GLU A 220 20.97 9.91 -9.86
N VAL A 221 20.32 10.66 -8.97
CA VAL A 221 19.17 11.49 -9.31
C VAL A 221 19.56 12.33 -10.53
N PRO A 222 18.81 12.23 -11.65
CA PRO A 222 19.18 12.95 -12.85
C PRO A 222 19.28 14.44 -12.54
N ARG A 223 20.40 15.05 -12.92
CA ARG A 223 20.64 16.48 -12.77
C ARG A 223 20.13 17.19 -14.01
N VAL A 224 19.78 18.47 -13.87
CA VAL A 224 19.49 19.31 -15.04
C VAL A 224 20.68 19.25 -16.01
N GLY A 225 20.42 18.87 -17.26
CA GLY A 225 21.41 18.60 -18.30
C GLY A 225 21.67 17.11 -18.56
N ASP A 226 21.26 16.20 -17.68
CA ASP A 226 21.46 14.75 -17.87
C ASP A 226 20.56 14.18 -18.97
N ARG A 227 21.07 13.14 -19.64
CA ARG A 227 20.29 12.32 -20.57
C ARG A 227 19.40 11.36 -19.80
N VAL A 228 18.11 11.44 -20.06
CA VAL A 228 17.07 10.66 -19.37
C VAL A 228 16.12 10.05 -20.38
N GLU A 229 15.43 9.00 -19.99
CA GLU A 229 14.18 8.57 -20.61
C GLU A 229 13.03 8.93 -19.70
N VAL A 230 11.96 9.48 -20.29
CA VAL A 230 10.72 9.85 -19.61
C VAL A 230 9.58 8.99 -20.10
N GLU A 231 8.80 8.45 -19.17
CA GLU A 231 7.54 7.78 -19.50
C GLU A 231 6.41 8.80 -19.72
N TYR A 232 5.86 8.82 -20.94
CA TYR A 232 4.72 9.63 -21.33
C TYR A 232 3.73 8.75 -22.12
N GLU A 233 2.46 8.75 -21.71
CA GLU A 233 1.40 7.92 -22.32
C GLU A 233 1.77 6.42 -22.47
N GLY A 234 2.55 5.89 -21.52
CA GLY A 234 3.00 4.49 -21.51
C GLY A 234 4.15 4.17 -22.47
N CYS A 235 4.75 5.19 -23.10
CA CYS A 235 5.94 5.06 -23.92
C CYS A 235 7.13 5.80 -23.30
N TRP A 236 8.33 5.25 -23.44
CA TRP A 236 9.57 5.89 -22.97
C TRP A 236 10.19 6.72 -24.09
N TYR A 237 10.43 8.00 -23.82
CA TYR A 237 11.04 8.94 -24.75
C TYR A 237 12.39 9.41 -24.22
N SER A 238 13.42 9.36 -25.05
CA SER A 238 14.74 9.91 -24.71
C SER A 238 14.72 11.44 -24.75
N GLY A 239 15.46 12.06 -23.85
CA GLY A 239 15.56 13.52 -23.78
C GLY A 239 16.64 14.03 -22.84
N VAL A 240 16.60 15.33 -22.58
CA VAL A 240 17.47 16.02 -21.64
C VAL A 240 16.62 16.62 -20.52
N LEU A 241 16.97 16.33 -19.27
CA LEU A 241 16.31 16.93 -18.13
C LEU A 241 16.57 18.45 -18.12
N HIS A 242 15.53 19.26 -18.25
CA HIS A 242 15.62 20.72 -18.39
C HIS A 242 15.41 21.46 -17.06
N SER A 243 14.46 21.01 -16.25
CA SER A 243 14.14 21.63 -14.97
C SER A 243 13.53 20.62 -14.00
N VAL A 244 13.66 20.87 -12.70
CA VAL A 244 12.93 20.16 -11.64
C VAL A 244 12.33 21.23 -10.73
N ASP A 245 11.02 21.18 -10.51
CA ASP A 245 10.32 22.13 -9.64
C ASP A 245 10.32 21.69 -8.17
N ALA A 246 9.84 22.57 -7.29
CA ALA A 246 9.76 22.30 -5.85
C ALA A 246 8.73 21.21 -5.50
N ASP A 247 7.82 20.87 -6.42
CA ASP A 247 6.79 19.85 -6.26
C ASP A 247 7.27 18.46 -6.74
N GLY A 248 8.54 18.34 -7.15
CA GLY A 248 9.12 17.08 -7.63
C GLY A 248 8.71 16.69 -9.05
N LYS A 249 8.19 17.65 -9.83
CA LYS A 249 7.97 17.44 -11.27
C LYS A 249 9.21 17.86 -12.04
N ALA A 250 9.54 17.05 -13.03
CA ALA A 250 10.63 17.28 -13.96
C ALA A 250 10.09 17.71 -15.32
N GLY A 251 10.68 18.77 -15.88
CA GLY A 251 10.51 19.15 -17.28
C GLY A 251 11.62 18.54 -18.11
N VAL A 252 11.28 17.65 -19.04
CA VAL A 252 12.22 17.01 -19.96
C VAL A 252 11.99 17.53 -21.37
N LYS A 253 13.07 17.92 -22.03
CA LYS A 253 13.06 18.19 -23.47
C LYS A 253 13.29 16.86 -24.19
N CYS A 254 12.23 16.23 -24.68
CA CYS A 254 12.37 14.97 -25.43
C CYS A 254 13.03 15.26 -26.79
N ASP A 255 13.79 14.30 -27.31
CA ASP A 255 14.49 14.44 -28.60
C ASP A 255 13.50 14.57 -29.78
N VAL A 256 12.27 14.08 -29.59
CA VAL A 256 11.17 14.12 -30.57
C VAL A 256 10.29 15.37 -30.45
N ASP A 257 10.47 16.18 -29.39
CA ASP A 257 9.64 17.35 -29.13
C ASP A 257 10.04 18.54 -30.04
N PRO A 258 9.06 19.34 -30.54
CA PRO A 258 9.35 20.60 -31.20
C PRO A 258 10.14 21.57 -30.29
N PRO A 259 10.91 22.52 -30.86
CA PRO A 259 11.59 23.54 -30.06
C PRO A 259 10.64 24.32 -29.15
N GLY A 260 10.96 24.38 -27.86
CA GLY A 260 10.18 25.09 -26.85
C GLY A 260 9.12 24.26 -26.13
N VAL A 261 8.94 22.98 -26.51
CA VAL A 261 8.06 22.03 -25.81
C VAL A 261 8.86 21.26 -24.76
N LEU A 262 8.27 21.09 -23.58
CA LEU A 262 8.81 20.28 -22.49
C LEU A 262 7.73 19.32 -22.02
N THR A 263 8.09 18.05 -21.87
CA THR A 263 7.26 17.04 -21.21
C THR A 263 7.43 17.18 -19.70
N VAL A 264 6.35 17.49 -18.99
CA VAL A 264 6.36 17.62 -17.52
C VAL A 264 5.83 16.33 -16.90
N THR A 265 6.65 15.67 -16.09
CA THR A 265 6.33 14.38 -15.46
C THR A 265 6.84 14.32 -14.01
N PRO A 266 6.29 13.49 -13.11
CA PRO A 266 6.92 13.23 -11.82
C PRO A 266 8.32 12.61 -11.97
N LEU A 267 9.25 12.95 -11.07
CA LEU A 267 10.63 12.42 -11.08
C LEU A 267 10.71 10.89 -11.13
N HIS A 268 9.75 10.16 -10.52
CA HIS A 268 9.74 8.70 -10.52
C HIS A 268 9.45 8.08 -11.90
N ARG A 269 8.96 8.88 -12.86
CA ARG A 269 8.78 8.47 -14.28
C ARG A 269 10.00 8.77 -15.15
N LEU A 270 11.12 9.12 -14.52
CA LEU A 270 12.40 9.30 -15.18
C LEU A 270 13.32 8.15 -14.85
N ARG A 271 14.08 7.71 -15.85
CA ARG A 271 15.25 6.88 -15.66
C ARG A 271 16.44 7.48 -16.40
N ARG A 272 17.64 7.34 -15.84
CA ARG A 272 18.86 7.72 -16.54
C ARG A 272 19.11 6.79 -17.72
N MET A 273 19.52 7.35 -18.86
CA MET A 273 20.12 6.55 -19.91
C MET A 273 21.52 6.13 -19.44
N THR A 274 21.74 4.84 -19.26
CA THR A 274 23.11 4.32 -19.16
C THR A 274 23.76 4.48 -20.53
N ALA A 275 24.99 4.99 -20.57
CA ALA A 275 25.71 5.30 -21.82
C ALA A 275 25.89 4.09 -22.78
N SER A 276 25.51 2.89 -22.35
CA SER A 276 25.63 1.65 -23.12
C SER A 276 24.64 1.53 -24.29
N SER A 277 23.61 2.37 -24.38
CA SER A 277 22.62 2.32 -25.48
C SER A 277 22.92 3.28 -26.65
N ALA A 278 24.05 4.00 -26.62
CA ALA A 278 24.37 5.04 -27.61
C ALA A 278 24.97 4.54 -28.95
N THR A 279 25.08 3.21 -29.18
CA THR A 279 25.90 2.69 -30.30
C THR A 279 25.13 2.00 -31.44
N GLU A 280 23.81 1.79 -31.36
CA GLU A 280 23.03 1.17 -32.47
C GLU A 280 22.04 2.14 -33.11
N ALA A 281 22.54 3.21 -33.71
CA ALA A 281 21.85 3.94 -34.77
C ALA A 281 22.83 4.23 -35.91
N GLY A 282 23.22 3.15 -36.61
CA GLY A 282 23.93 3.27 -37.89
C GLY A 282 22.99 3.85 -38.96
N PRO A 283 23.49 4.70 -39.87
CA PRO A 283 22.67 5.31 -40.90
C PRO A 283 22.23 4.24 -41.91
N ALA A 284 20.93 4.00 -42.02
CA ALA A 284 20.35 3.34 -43.18
C ALA A 284 20.41 4.32 -44.36
N ALA A 285 21.18 3.94 -45.38
CA ALA A 285 21.24 4.58 -46.69
C ALA A 285 19.98 4.28 -47.52
#